data_AF-A0A2E9WJ43-F1
#
_entry.id   AF-A0A2E9WJ43-F1
#
_cell.length_a   1.000
_cell.length_b   1.000
_cell.length_c   1.000
_cell.angle_alpha   90.00
_cell.angle_beta   90.00
_cell.angle_gamma   90.00
#
_symmetry.space_group_name_H-M   'P 1'
#
loop_
_entity.id
_entity.type
_entity.pdbx_description
1 polymer ?
#
loop_
_entity_poly.entity_id
_entity_poly.type
_entity_poly.pdbx_seq_one_letter_code
_entity_poly.pdbx_strand_id
1 'polypeptide(L)' 'MKLLKNKKYSFCTCGFSKKIPFCDNRHREYNLRNKTNYKSFKIIPDKDLNVKVSSSTWKS' A
#
# COMPACT_ATOMS: atom_id res chain seq x y z
N MET A 1 10.51 -6.01 5.22
CA MET A 1 9.75 -7.01 4.44
C MET A 1 10.56 -7.45 3.23
N LYS A 2 10.29 -8.66 2.71
CA LYS A 2 10.88 -9.15 1.47
C LYS A 2 9.87 -9.01 0.32
N LEU A 3 10.28 -8.35 -0.76
CA LEU A 3 9.57 -8.30 -2.03
C LEU A 3 10.23 -9.27 -3.00
N LEU A 4 9.43 -10.11 -3.65
CA LEU A 4 9.91 -11.13 -4.58
C LEU A 4 9.95 -10.59 -6.00
N LYS A 5 10.94 -11.02 -6.78
CA LYS A 5 11.06 -10.73 -8.21
C LYS A 5 9.76 -11.02 -8.96
N ASN A 6 9.40 -10.14 -9.89
CA ASN A 6 8.23 -10.22 -10.78
C ASN A 6 6.88 -10.32 -10.06
N LYS A 7 6.84 -10.18 -8.73
CA LYS A 7 5.59 -10.19 -7.97
C LYS A 7 5.06 -8.76 -7.83
N LYS A 8 3.78 -8.58 -8.18
CA LYS A 8 3.10 -7.29 -8.07
C LYS A 8 2.59 -7.06 -6.65
N TYR A 9 3.06 -5.99 -6.04
CA TYR A 9 2.61 -5.53 -4.73
C TYR A 9 1.83 -4.23 -4.88
N SER A 10 0.73 -4.10 -4.15
CA SER A 10 -0.06 -2.87 -4.09
C SER A 10 0.09 -2.24 -2.71
N PHE A 11 0.60 -1.03 -2.65
CA PHE A 11 0.84 -0.26 -1.44
C PHE A 11 -0.27 0.75 -1.19
N CYS A 12 -0.59 0.94 0.10
CA CYS A 12 -1.56 1.92 0.53
C CYS A 12 -0.98 3.33 0.46
N THR A 13 -1.76 4.25 -0.11
CA THR A 13 -1.45 5.69 -0.19
C THR A 13 -2.47 6.54 0.55
N CYS A 14 -3.60 5.95 0.96
CA CYS A 14 -4.72 6.67 1.58
C CYS A 14 -4.71 6.61 3.12
N GLY A 15 -3.86 5.78 3.73
CA GLY A 15 -3.81 5.61 5.19
C GLY A 15 -4.96 4.80 5.82
N PHE A 16 -6.00 4.44 5.07
CA PHE A 16 -7.17 3.73 5.61
C PHE A 16 -7.08 2.20 5.60
N SER A 17 -5.99 1.62 5.09
CA SER A 17 -5.89 0.17 5.01
C SER A 17 -5.79 -0.49 6.39
N LYS A 18 -6.39 -1.68 6.57
CA LYS A 18 -6.14 -2.50 7.76
C LYS A 18 -4.88 -3.36 7.65
N LYS A 19 -4.28 -3.42 6.45
CA LYS A 19 -3.08 -4.22 6.15
C LYS A 19 -1.91 -3.36 5.70
N ILE A 20 -1.83 -2.14 6.24
CA ILE A 20 -0.70 -1.25 6.03
C ILE A 20 0.61 -2.03 6.24
N PRO A 21 1.57 -1.96 5.31
CA PRO A 21 1.72 -0.97 4.23
C PRO A 21 0.98 -1.30 2.92
N PHE A 22 0.33 -2.46 2.83
CA PHE A 22 -0.34 -2.90 1.61
C PHE A 22 -1.74 -2.28 1.47
N CYS A 23 -2.22 -2.20 0.24
CA CYS A 23 -3.57 -1.75 -0.06
C CYS A 23 -4.56 -2.92 -0.01
N ASP A 24 -5.64 -2.74 0.74
CA ASP A 24 -6.79 -3.67 0.86
C ASP A 24 -8.08 -3.10 0.22
N ASN A 25 -7.95 -2.10 -0.66
CA ASN A 25 -9.05 -1.43 -1.39
C ASN A 25 -10.00 -0.57 -0.53
N ARG A 26 -9.74 -0.34 0.76
CA ARG A 26 -10.54 0.58 1.60
C ARG A 26 -10.62 2.01 1.06
N HIS A 27 -9.62 2.43 0.29
CA HIS A 27 -9.65 3.71 -0.41
C HIS A 27 -10.89 3.87 -1.30
N ARG A 28 -11.48 2.78 -1.83
CA ARG A 28 -12.66 2.87 -2.71
C ARG A 28 -13.89 3.36 -1.95
N GLU A 29 -14.14 2.80 -0.77
CA GLU A 29 -15.24 3.23 0.11
C GLU A 29 -15.00 4.68 0.58
N TYR A 30 -13.77 5.01 0.95
CA TYR A 30 -13.41 6.38 1.33
C TYR A 30 -13.59 7.38 0.18
N ASN A 31 -13.17 7.01 -1.03
CA ASN A 31 -13.33 7.83 -2.24
C ASN A 31 -14.81 8.13 -2.51
N LEU A 32 -15.68 7.11 -2.40
CA LEU A 32 -17.11 7.27 -2.61
C LEU A 32 -17.74 8.23 -1.61
N ARG A 33 -17.40 8.10 -0.32
CA ARG A 33 -17.95 8.94 0.74
C ARG A 33 -17.43 10.38 0.73
N ASN A 34 -16.16 10.58 0.38
CA ASN A 34 -15.48 11.86 0.53
C ASN A 34 -15.19 12.56 -0.81
N LYS A 35 -15.68 12.01 -1.93
CA LYS A 35 -15.41 12.52 -3.29
C LYS A 35 -13.90 12.69 -3.58
N THR A 36 -13.09 11.73 -3.12
CA THR A 36 -11.63 11.70 -3.35
C THR A 36 -11.27 10.65 -4.40
N ASN A 37 -10.00 10.65 -4.84
CA ASN A 37 -9.52 9.72 -5.87
C ASN A 37 -8.20 9.03 -5.49
N TYR A 38 -8.06 8.57 -4.25
CA TYR A 38 -6.90 7.80 -3.84
C TYR A 38 -6.79 6.49 -4.64
N LYS A 39 -5.57 6.14 -5.06
CA LYS A 39 -5.23 4.90 -5.78
C LYS A 39 -4.04 4.22 -5.13
N SER A 40 -3.98 2.90 -5.19
CA SER A 40 -2.81 2.17 -4.73
C SER A 40 -1.58 2.40 -5.61
N PHE A 41 -0.42 2.47 -4.96
CA PHE A 41 0.86 2.48 -5.65
C PHE A 41 1.31 1.04 -5.92
N LYS A 42 1.73 0.72 -7.15
CA LYS A 42 2.09 -0.64 -7.55
C LYS A 42 3.60 -0.75 -7.72
N ILE A 43 4.19 -1.76 -7.09
CA ILE A 43 5.61 -2.09 -7.22
C ILE A 43 5.74 -3.51 -7.78
N ILE A 44 6.57 -3.68 -8.80
CA ILE A 44 6.95 -4.97 -9.37
C ILE A 44 8.48 -5.00 -9.37
N PRO A 45 9.13 -5.71 -8.43
CA PRO A 45 10.58 -5.74 -8.37
C PRO A 45 11.18 -6.58 -9.51
N ASP A 46 12.24 -6.10 -10.14
CA ASP A 46 13.00 -6.89 -11.14
C ASP A 46 13.93 -7.94 -10.51
N LYS A 47 14.11 -7.87 -9.19
CA LYS A 47 14.86 -8.82 -8.35
C LYS A 47 14.30 -8.85 -6.93
N ASP A 48 14.65 -9.89 -6.17
CA ASP A 48 14.31 -9.98 -4.75
C ASP A 48 14.92 -8.81 -3.97
N LEU A 49 14.12 -8.14 -3.14
CA LEU A 49 14.52 -6.95 -2.39
C LEU A 49 14.06 -7.05 -0.94
N ASN A 50 14.95 -6.73 0.00
CA ASN A 50 14.59 -6.49 1.39
C ASN A 50 14.41 -5.00 1.62
N VAL A 51 13.20 -4.56 1.96
CA VAL A 51 12.89 -3.16 2.24
C VAL A 51 12.44 -2.98 3.68
N LYS A 52 12.97 -1.95 4.34
CA LYS A 52 12.42 -1.42 5.59
C LYS A 52 11.40 -0.37 5.22
N VAL A 53 10.20 -0.45 5.79
CA VAL A 53 9.12 0.49 5.50
C VAL A 53 8.55 0.95 6.83
N SER A 54 8.40 2.26 6.99
CA SER A 54 7.85 2.89 8.18
C SER A 54 7.00 4.10 7.77
N SER A 55 6.13 4.53 8.69
CA SER A 55 5.41 5.81 8.63
C SER A 55 5.24 6.29 10.05
N SER A 56 5.28 7.61 10.25
CA SER A 56 5.05 8.24 11.55
C SER A 56 3.65 7.97 12.12
N THR A 57 2.70 7.59 11.27
CA THR A 57 1.30 7.34 11.64
C THR A 57 0.95 5.87 11.81
N TRP A 58 1.88 4.94 11.53
CA TRP A 58 1.62 3.52 11.74
C TRP A 58 1.85 3.21 13.21
N LYS A 59 0.83 2.66 13.86
CA LYS A 59 0.95 2.22 15.25
C LYS A 59 2.00 1.11 15.32
N SER A 60 2.94 1.27 16.26
CA SER A 60 3.96 0.29 16.63
C SER A 60 3.35 -1.05 17.03
#